data_AF-A0A1G0KE41-F1
#
_entry.id   AF-A0A1G0KE41-F1
#
_cell.length_a   1.000
_cell.length_b   1.000
_cell.length_c   1.000
_cell.angle_alpha   90.00
_cell.angle_beta   90.00
_cell.angle_gamma   90.00
#
_symmetry.space_group_name_H-M   'P 1'
#
loop_
_entity.id
_entity.type
_entity.pdbx_description
1 polymer ?
#
loop_
_entity_poly.entity_id
_entity_poly.type
_entity_poly.pdbx_seq_one_letter_code
_entity_poly.pdbx_strand_id
1 'polypeptide(L)'
;MKRYATVAEALDFVREQGVVLASARGPAPTLTEVIVGEPIVGSWWGHAHSHHIHTVLEAVKESGDVLVCRLINGKITLVHRRLWPALVRLGKRFTPEQVAQVCEEHTPSGRHAVSMIPFPKWVPAKVAKQAREFDEQEALADFAAWVPTRRKAR
;
A
#
# COMPACT_ATOMS: atom_id res chain seq x y z
N MET A 1 -28.81 -7.24 -4.50
CA MET A 1 -28.03 -7.29 -3.24
C MET A 1 -26.66 -6.71 -3.51
N LYS A 2 -26.19 -5.76 -2.68
CA LYS A 2 -24.78 -5.32 -2.74
C LYS A 2 -23.90 -6.50 -2.30
N ARG A 3 -22.86 -6.80 -3.07
CA ARG A 3 -21.89 -7.87 -2.76
C ARG A 3 -20.62 -7.19 -2.24
N TYR A 4 -20.15 -7.63 -1.07
CA TYR A 4 -18.89 -7.16 -0.48
C TYR A 4 -17.74 -8.03 -0.96
N ALA A 5 -16.57 -7.43 -1.12
CA ALA A 5 -15.39 -8.14 -1.60
C ALA A 5 -14.88 -9.14 -0.56
N THR A 6 -14.46 -10.30 -1.03
CA THR A 6 -13.68 -11.29 -0.28
C THR A 6 -12.21 -10.88 -0.21
N VAL A 7 -11.42 -11.59 0.61
CA VAL A 7 -9.95 -11.40 0.68
C VAL A 7 -9.29 -11.63 -0.68
N ALA A 8 -9.71 -12.66 -1.42
CA ALA A 8 -9.17 -12.96 -2.74
C ALA A 8 -9.45 -11.84 -3.74
N GLU A 9 -10.70 -11.36 -3.80
CA GLU A 9 -11.09 -10.25 -4.68
C GLU A 9 -10.35 -8.95 -4.31
N ALA A 10 -10.13 -8.69 -3.01
CA ALA A 10 -9.36 -7.55 -2.55
C ALA A 10 -7.87 -7.64 -2.94
N LEU A 11 -7.25 -8.83 -2.83
CA LEU A 11 -5.86 -9.05 -3.28
C LEU A 11 -5.73 -8.93 -4.80
N ASP A 12 -6.67 -9.48 -5.56
CA ASP A 12 -6.70 -9.34 -7.01
C ASP A 12 -6.82 -7.87 -7.42
N PHE A 13 -7.68 -7.10 -6.74
CA PHE A 13 -7.78 -5.66 -6.95
C PHE A 13 -6.45 -4.94 -6.69
N VAL A 14 -5.79 -5.22 -5.56
CA VAL A 14 -4.48 -4.62 -5.24
C VAL A 14 -3.41 -5.02 -6.25
N ARG A 15 -3.43 -6.27 -6.73
CA ARG A 15 -2.55 -6.74 -7.80
C ARG A 15 -2.76 -5.98 -9.10
N GLU A 16 -4.01 -5.81 -9.53
CA GLU A 16 -4.36 -5.10 -10.76
C GLU A 16 -3.94 -3.63 -10.67
N GLN A 17 -4.39 -2.92 -9.63
CA GLN A 17 -4.09 -1.50 -9.45
C GLN A 17 -2.61 -1.24 -9.17
N GLY A 18 -1.93 -2.18 -8.50
CA GLY A 18 -0.52 -2.06 -8.12
C GLY A 18 -0.29 -1.18 -6.88
N VAL A 19 -0.90 0.01 -6.83
CA VAL A 19 -0.83 0.94 -5.69
C VAL A 19 -2.23 1.34 -5.26
N VAL A 20 -2.54 1.14 -3.98
CA VAL A 20 -3.88 1.37 -3.40
C VAL A 20 -3.74 2.05 -2.04
N LEU A 21 -4.60 3.01 -1.71
CA LEU A 21 -4.70 3.57 -0.36
C LEU A 21 -5.53 2.63 0.52
N ALA A 22 -5.13 2.41 1.78
CA ALA A 22 -5.91 1.55 2.66
C ALA A 22 -7.32 2.13 2.90
N SER A 23 -7.40 3.36 3.40
CA SER A 23 -8.67 4.02 3.78
C SER A 23 -8.72 5.53 3.50
N ALA A 24 -7.67 6.12 2.94
CA ALA A 24 -7.60 7.56 2.67
C ALA A 24 -8.06 7.86 1.25
N ARG A 25 -8.61 9.06 1.02
CA ARG A 25 -8.85 9.57 -0.34
C ARG A 25 -7.58 10.18 -0.91
N GLY A 26 -7.37 10.02 -2.21
CA GLY A 26 -6.20 10.55 -2.90
C GLY A 26 -6.14 10.14 -4.37
N PRO A 27 -4.95 10.22 -4.99
CA PRO A 27 -4.76 9.89 -6.41
C PRO A 27 -4.83 8.39 -6.73
N ALA A 28 -4.80 7.53 -5.71
CA ALA A 28 -4.95 6.08 -5.87
C ALA A 28 -6.33 5.62 -5.32
N PRO A 29 -6.88 4.51 -5.82
CA PRO A 29 -8.11 3.93 -5.29
C PRO A 29 -8.02 3.58 -3.79
N THR A 30 -9.16 3.54 -3.11
CA THR A 30 -9.25 3.23 -1.67
C THR A 30 -9.76 1.81 -1.44
N LEU A 31 -8.98 0.96 -0.76
CA LEU A 31 -9.35 -0.45 -0.55
C LEU A 31 -10.61 -0.60 0.30
N THR A 32 -10.77 0.16 1.39
CA THR A 32 -11.97 0.05 2.23
C THR A 32 -13.27 0.31 1.47
N GLU A 33 -13.26 1.24 0.52
CA GLU A 33 -14.44 1.56 -0.33
C GLU A 33 -14.71 0.44 -1.33
N VAL A 34 -13.65 -0.17 -1.88
CA VAL A 34 -13.75 -1.34 -2.78
C VAL A 34 -14.31 -2.56 -2.03
N ILE A 35 -13.89 -2.77 -0.78
CA ILE A 35 -14.39 -3.89 0.05
C ILE A 35 -15.91 -3.80 0.23
N VAL A 36 -16.44 -2.60 0.48
CA VAL A 36 -17.89 -2.40 0.66
C VAL A 36 -18.64 -2.11 -0.65
N GLY A 37 -17.93 -1.89 -1.75
CA GLY A 37 -18.50 -1.56 -3.06
C GLY A 37 -19.17 -0.18 -3.11
N GLU A 38 -18.84 0.72 -2.17
CA GLU A 38 -19.41 2.06 -2.09
C GLU A 38 -18.46 3.07 -1.43
N PRO A 39 -18.60 4.38 -1.74
CA PRO A 39 -17.83 5.41 -1.06
C PRO A 39 -18.14 5.47 0.44
N ILE A 40 -17.11 5.66 1.26
CA ILE A 40 -17.26 5.81 2.71
C ILE A 40 -17.17 7.30 3.06
N VAL A 41 -18.18 7.81 3.77
CA VAL A 41 -18.19 9.17 4.32
C VAL A 41 -17.74 9.12 5.78
N GLY A 42 -16.69 9.87 6.11
CA GLY A 42 -16.12 9.87 7.47
C GLY A 42 -15.26 8.64 7.75
N SER A 43 -15.26 8.19 9.01
CA SER A 43 -14.44 7.07 9.46
C SER A 43 -15.09 5.72 9.12
N TRP A 44 -14.37 4.84 8.43
CA TRP A 44 -14.86 3.49 8.11
C TRP A 44 -15.16 2.64 9.36
N TRP A 45 -14.59 3.00 10.51
CA TRP A 45 -14.89 2.37 11.79
C TRP A 45 -16.37 2.49 12.18
N GLY A 46 -17.04 3.57 11.78
CA GLY A 46 -18.48 3.77 12.00
C GLY A 46 -19.37 3.15 10.92
N HIS A 47 -18.80 2.48 9.92
CA HIS A 47 -19.56 1.86 8.84
C HIS A 47 -20.28 0.58 9.32
N ALA A 48 -21.48 0.31 8.80
CA ALA A 48 -22.27 -0.88 9.17
C ALA A 48 -21.51 -2.21 8.92
N HIS A 49 -20.54 -2.20 8.01
CA HIS A 49 -19.70 -3.35 7.66
C HIS A 49 -18.25 -3.22 8.15
N SER A 50 -18.00 -2.47 9.22
CA SER A 50 -16.65 -2.23 9.77
C SER A 50 -15.91 -3.53 10.09
N HIS A 51 -16.56 -4.53 10.67
CA HIS A 51 -15.94 -5.84 10.95
C HIS A 51 -15.46 -6.56 9.68
N HIS A 52 -16.24 -6.48 8.59
CA HIS A 52 -15.88 -7.07 7.30
C HIS A 52 -14.69 -6.31 6.68
N ILE A 53 -14.74 -4.97 6.71
CA ILE A 53 -13.62 -4.12 6.28
C ILE A 53 -12.34 -4.48 7.02
N HIS A 54 -12.39 -4.55 8.36
CA HIS A 54 -11.25 -4.89 9.19
C HIS A 54 -10.68 -6.27 8.82
N THR A 55 -11.55 -7.29 8.75
CA THR A 55 -11.13 -8.67 8.45
C THR A 55 -10.43 -8.76 7.10
N VAL A 56 -10.99 -8.15 6.05
CA VAL A 56 -10.40 -8.20 4.71
C VAL A 56 -9.11 -7.37 4.64
N LEU A 57 -9.10 -6.19 5.24
CA LEU A 57 -7.94 -5.30 5.20
C LEU A 57 -6.73 -5.93 5.92
N GLU A 58 -6.92 -6.53 7.08
CA GLU A 58 -5.83 -7.20 7.82
C GLU A 58 -5.31 -8.42 7.04
N ALA A 59 -6.21 -9.26 6.49
CA ALA A 59 -5.80 -10.39 5.67
C ALA A 59 -5.01 -9.97 4.41
N VAL A 60 -5.35 -8.83 3.80
CA VAL A 60 -4.57 -8.25 2.68
C VAL A 60 -3.19 -7.83 3.16
N LYS A 61 -3.07 -7.10 4.27
CA LYS A 61 -1.79 -6.65 4.84
C LYS A 61 -0.87 -7.83 5.21
N GLU A 62 -1.44 -8.92 5.71
CA GLU A 62 -0.71 -10.11 6.18
C GLU A 62 -0.38 -11.11 5.06
N SER A 63 -0.90 -10.92 3.85
CA SER A 63 -0.73 -11.85 2.72
C SER A 63 0.72 -12.11 2.29
N GLY A 64 1.65 -11.22 2.65
CA GLY A 64 3.02 -11.22 2.15
C GLY A 64 3.18 -10.75 0.70
N ASP A 65 2.07 -10.44 0.01
CA ASP A 65 2.06 -9.97 -1.38
C ASP A 65 1.98 -8.44 -1.49
N VAL A 66 1.86 -7.73 -0.37
CA VAL A 66 1.77 -6.28 -0.31
C VAL A 66 2.80 -5.69 0.65
N LEU A 67 3.41 -4.59 0.23
CA LEU A 67 4.15 -3.70 1.13
C LEU A 67 3.14 -2.70 1.68
N VAL A 68 3.07 -2.60 3.01
CA VAL A 68 2.35 -1.52 3.69
C VAL A 68 3.35 -0.40 3.98
N CYS A 69 3.13 0.80 3.45
CA CYS A 69 4.03 1.95 3.64
C CYS A 69 3.27 3.27 3.64
N ARG A 70 3.98 4.40 3.64
CA ARG A 70 3.39 5.76 3.64
C ARG A 70 3.78 6.57 2.42
N LEU A 71 3.73 5.92 1.25
CA LEU A 71 4.21 6.44 -0.02
C LEU A 71 3.47 7.70 -0.46
N ILE A 72 2.13 7.68 -0.47
CA ILE A 72 1.29 8.76 -0.99
C ILE A 72 0.92 9.70 0.16
N ASN A 73 1.49 10.91 0.18
CA ASN A 73 1.15 11.98 1.13
C ASN A 73 1.10 11.52 2.61
N GLY A 74 1.96 10.57 2.99
CA GLY A 74 2.01 10.02 4.35
C GLY A 74 0.87 9.08 4.72
N LYS A 75 -0.01 8.71 3.77
CA LYS A 75 -1.16 7.82 3.98
C LYS A 75 -0.76 6.36 3.86
N ILE A 76 -1.41 5.49 4.63
CA ILE A 76 -1.20 4.03 4.52
C ILE A 76 -1.52 3.61 3.09
N THR A 77 -0.47 3.15 2.41
CA THR A 77 -0.46 2.77 1.00
C THR A 77 -0.05 1.30 0.91
N LEU A 78 -0.79 0.53 0.14
CA LEU A 78 -0.53 -0.86 -0.18
C LEU A 78 0.12 -0.91 -1.57
N VAL A 79 1.34 -1.44 -1.66
CA VAL A 79 2.05 -1.63 -2.92
C VAL A 79 2.22 -3.12 -3.18
N HIS A 80 1.58 -3.60 -4.24
CA HIS A 80 1.67 -5.01 -4.61
C HIS A 80 3.10 -5.40 -5.02
N ARG A 81 3.50 -6.64 -4.69
CA ARG A 81 4.86 -7.17 -4.91
C ARG A 81 5.39 -7.07 -6.33
N ARG A 82 4.51 -7.06 -7.34
CA ARG A 82 4.90 -6.87 -8.75
C ARG A 82 5.65 -5.56 -8.99
N LEU A 83 5.36 -4.54 -8.18
CA LEU A 83 5.96 -3.20 -8.27
C LEU A 83 7.14 -3.01 -7.32
N TRP A 84 7.48 -3.98 -6.46
CA TRP A 84 8.59 -3.80 -5.52
C TRP A 84 9.95 -3.57 -6.22
N PRO A 85 10.32 -4.28 -7.31
CA PRO A 85 11.57 -3.99 -8.01
C PRO A 85 11.64 -2.53 -8.50
N ALA A 86 10.57 -2.03 -9.12
CA ALA A 86 10.45 -0.63 -9.55
C ALA A 86 10.52 0.34 -8.37
N LEU A 87 9.80 0.08 -7.28
CA LEU A 87 9.83 0.92 -6.07
C LEU A 87 11.23 0.99 -5.46
N VAL A 88 11.91 -0.16 -5.36
CA VAL A 88 13.27 -0.26 -4.81
C VAL A 88 14.27 0.45 -5.72
N ARG A 89 14.12 0.31 -7.05
CA ARG A 89 14.93 1.04 -8.04
C ARG A 89 14.84 2.55 -7.84
N LEU A 90 13.63 3.03 -7.50
CA LEU A 90 13.34 4.43 -7.24
C LEU A 90 13.56 4.86 -5.78
N GLY A 91 14.02 3.98 -4.88
CA GLY A 91 14.04 4.22 -3.44
C GLY A 91 14.70 5.53 -3.01
N LYS A 92 15.77 5.95 -3.71
CA LYS A 92 16.48 7.22 -3.45
C LYS A 92 15.68 8.49 -3.78
N ARG A 93 14.56 8.37 -4.50
CA ARG A 93 13.67 9.50 -4.83
C ARG A 93 12.66 9.80 -3.71
N PHE A 94 12.48 8.86 -2.80
CA PHE A 94 11.57 8.95 -1.67
C PHE A 94 12.34 9.21 -0.39
N THR A 95 11.68 9.78 0.63
CA THR A 95 12.26 9.79 1.97
C THR A 95 12.22 8.37 2.56
N PRO A 96 13.16 8.01 3.47
CA PRO A 96 13.17 6.68 4.10
C PRO A 96 11.83 6.29 4.74
N GLU A 97 11.09 7.25 5.28
CA GLU A 97 9.80 7.05 5.95
C GLU A 97 8.68 6.70 4.96
N GLN A 98 8.74 7.23 3.73
CA GLN A 98 7.73 6.94 2.70
C GLN A 98 7.77 5.49 2.24
N VAL A 99 8.97 4.89 2.22
CA VAL A 99 9.23 3.54 1.71
C VAL A 99 9.65 2.55 2.80
N ALA A 100 9.55 2.93 4.07
CA ALA A 100 9.65 1.99 5.18
C ALA A 100 8.42 1.08 5.20
N GLN A 101 8.63 -0.20 5.50
CA GLN A 101 7.53 -1.11 5.77
C GLN A 101 6.93 -0.75 7.12
N VAL A 102 5.63 -0.56 7.15
CA VAL A 102 4.84 -0.27 8.34
C VAL A 102 4.15 -1.56 8.76
N CYS A 103 4.40 -2.00 9.99
CA CYS A 103 3.68 -3.08 10.63
C CYS A 103 2.82 -2.46 11.74
N GLU A 104 1.51 -2.57 11.60
CA GLU A 104 0.57 -2.17 12.65
C GLU A 104 0.28 -3.41 13.50
N GLU A 105 0.98 -3.55 14.63
CA GLU A 105 0.72 -4.63 15.58
C GLU A 105 -0.48 -4.24 16.45
N HIS A 106 -1.56 -5.02 16.32
CA HIS A 106 -2.67 -4.98 17.26
C HIS A 106 -2.24 -5.65 18.56
N THR A 107 -1.88 -4.85 19.58
CA THR A 107 -1.63 -5.43 20.90
C THR A 107 -2.95 -5.92 21.51
N PRO A 108 -2.94 -6.98 22.34
CA PRO A 108 -4.14 -7.47 23.03
C PRO A 108 -4.87 -6.42 23.89
N SER A 109 -4.21 -5.30 24.18
CA SER A 109 -4.73 -4.18 24.98
C SER A 109 -5.48 -3.10 24.17
N GLY A 110 -5.61 -3.27 22.84
CA GLY A 110 -6.21 -2.26 21.96
C GLY A 110 -5.30 -1.07 21.64
N ARG A 111 -4.04 -1.05 22.11
CA ARG A 111 -3.02 -0.13 21.59
C ARG A 111 -2.48 -0.65 20.27
N HIS A 112 -2.54 0.18 19.24
CA HIS A 112 -1.80 -0.04 18.00
C HIS A 112 -0.34 0.30 18.25
N ALA A 113 0.55 -0.69 18.25
CA ALA A 113 1.98 -0.45 18.19
C ALA A 113 2.37 -0.42 16.71
N VAL A 114 2.83 0.73 16.23
CA VAL A 114 3.35 0.84 14.87
C VAL A 114 4.84 0.52 14.93
N SER A 115 5.24 -0.65 14.43
CA SER A 115 6.64 -0.96 14.17
C SER A 115 6.98 -0.63 12.72
N MET A 116 8.20 -0.18 12.47
CA MET A 116 8.67 0.19 11.13
C MET A 116 9.96 -0.55 10.80
N ILE A 117 9.99 -1.23 9.66
CA ILE A 117 11.21 -1.82 9.11
C ILE A 117 11.74 -0.85 8.05
N PRO A 118 12.90 -0.20 8.28
CA PRO A 118 13.38 0.87 7.41
C PRO A 118 13.82 0.33 6.04
N PHE A 119 13.71 1.14 5.00
CA PHE A 119 14.32 0.84 3.71
C PHE A 119 15.86 0.92 3.78
N PRO A 120 16.62 0.01 3.15
CA PRO A 120 16.18 -1.14 2.36
C PRO A 120 16.07 -2.46 3.15
N LYS A 121 15.99 -2.45 4.49
CA LYS A 121 16.06 -3.67 5.32
C LYS A 121 14.93 -4.67 5.06
N TRP A 122 13.74 -4.21 4.70
CA TRP A 122 12.61 -5.11 4.39
C TRP A 122 12.73 -5.77 3.01
N VAL A 123 13.62 -5.30 2.14
CA VAL A 123 13.65 -5.69 0.73
C VAL A 123 14.19 -7.12 0.58
N PRO A 124 13.43 -8.07 0.01
CA PRO A 124 13.94 -9.41 -0.25
C PRO A 124 15.13 -9.39 -1.21
N ALA A 125 16.12 -10.28 -1.00
CA ALA A 125 17.34 -10.31 -1.82
C ALA A 125 17.07 -10.46 -3.33
N LYS A 126 16.06 -11.27 -3.70
CA LYS A 126 15.63 -11.43 -5.10
C LYS A 126 15.12 -10.12 -5.70
N VAL A 127 14.32 -9.37 -4.95
CA VAL A 127 13.78 -8.07 -5.36
C VAL A 127 14.91 -7.05 -5.48
N ALA A 128 15.86 -7.04 -4.54
CA ALA A 128 17.02 -6.17 -4.61
C ALA A 128 17.87 -6.42 -5.86
N LYS A 129 18.01 -7.68 -6.31
CA LYS A 129 18.68 -8.03 -7.57
C LYS A 129 17.89 -7.51 -8.77
N GLN A 130 16.59 -7.81 -8.86
CA GLN A 130 15.72 -7.34 -9.94
C GLN A 130 15.71 -5.81 -10.04
N ALA A 131 15.68 -5.13 -8.90
CA ALA A 131 15.71 -3.67 -8.83
C ALA A 131 17.01 -3.06 -9.36
N ARG A 132 18.13 -3.78 -9.42
CA ARG A 132 19.38 -3.27 -10.05
C ARG A 132 19.35 -3.37 -11.56
N GLU A 133 18.60 -4.34 -12.07
CA GLU A 133 18.45 -4.62 -13.51
C GLU A 133 17.31 -3.79 -14.14
N PHE A 134 16.44 -3.20 -13.31
CA PHE A 134 15.30 -2.40 -13.74
C PHE A 134 15.72 -1.01 -14.24
N ASP A 135 15.16 -0.58 -15.38
CA ASP A 135 15.40 0.77 -15.88
C ASP A 135 14.68 1.82 -15.01
N GLU A 136 15.31 2.98 -14.81
CA GLU A 136 14.75 4.02 -13.94
C GLU A 136 13.54 4.72 -14.57
N GLN A 137 13.52 4.87 -15.90
CA GLN A 137 12.39 5.49 -16.60
C GLN A 137 11.19 4.56 -16.65
N GLU A 138 11.41 3.26 -16.90
CA GLU A 138 10.37 2.24 -16.81
C GLU A 138 9.77 2.18 -15.39
N ALA A 139 10.62 2.19 -14.36
CA ALA A 139 10.13 2.25 -12.98
C ALA A 139 9.31 3.52 -12.70
N LEU A 140 9.67 4.67 -13.29
CA LEU A 140 8.88 5.89 -13.12
C LEU A 140 7.54 5.82 -13.82
N ALA A 141 7.48 5.22 -15.01
CA ALA A 141 6.23 5.01 -15.73
C ALA A 141 5.26 4.18 -14.89
N ASP A 142 5.75 3.16 -14.20
CA ASP A 142 4.95 2.34 -13.26
C ASP A 142 4.32 3.17 -12.14
N PHE A 143 4.95 4.25 -11.68
CA PHE A 143 4.45 5.07 -10.55
C PHE A 143 3.85 6.43 -10.97
N ALA A 144 3.88 6.77 -12.26
CA ALA A 144 3.55 8.10 -12.77
C ALA A 144 2.12 8.55 -12.41
N ALA A 145 1.18 7.62 -12.25
CA ALA A 145 -0.20 7.90 -11.90
C ALA A 145 -0.40 8.37 -10.44
N TRP A 146 0.53 8.04 -9.53
CA TRP A 146 0.31 8.22 -8.08
C TRP A 146 1.37 9.06 -7.38
N VAL A 147 2.59 9.06 -7.91
CA VAL A 147 3.70 9.83 -7.37
C VAL A 147 4.00 10.96 -8.36
N PRO A 148 3.84 12.24 -7.95
CA PRO A 148 4.24 13.33 -8.81
C PRO A 148 5.73 13.20 -9.12
N THR A 149 6.09 13.27 -10.40
CA THR A 149 7.49 13.39 -10.81
C THR A 149 8.07 14.60 -10.10
N ARG A 150 8.95 14.40 -9.10
CA ARG A 150 9.70 15.51 -8.49
C ARG A 150 10.35 16.31 -9.63
N ARG A 151 9.83 17.50 -9.93
CA ARG A 151 10.57 18.53 -10.66
C ARG A 151 11.71 18.93 -9.73
N LYS A 152 12.95 18.97 -10.25
CA LYS A 152 14.13 19.40 -9.47
C LYS A 152 13.76 20.65 -8.66
N ALA A 153 13.91 20.59 -7.34
CA ALA A 153 13.92 21.80 -6.53
C ALA A 153 15.05 22.69 -7.08
N ARG A 154 14.70 23.92 -7.42
CA ARG A 154 15.61 24.93 -7.94
C ARG A 154 16.44 25.50 -6.78
#